data_AF-A0A1V9Z287-F1
#
_entry.id   AF-A0A1V9Z287-F1
#
_cell.length_a   1.000
_cell.length_b   1.000
_cell.length_c   1.000
_cell.angle_alpha   90.00
_cell.angle_beta   90.00
_cell.angle_gamma   90.00
#
_symmetry.space_group_name_H-M   'P 1'
#
loop_
_entity.id
_entity.type
_entity.pdbx_description
1 polymer ?
#
loop_
_entity_poly.entity_id
_entity_poly.type
_entity_poly.pdbx_seq_one_letter_code
_entity_poly.pdbx_strand_id
1 'polypeptide(L)'
;MNATSQYLIQTIDNKNLIATEANNVAEYPWHSVCKGRYCGKTPVVIKKRVHLNTPNEEDACLLFLHNLTNQETMSHPFILQSFGIFTDVNQTLSHVTACPEKGSLKELLTKEILDLNTKIDILTKIAMAVSHLHNQPLPIAHGKLQAKSVWITHDYQPKLTEFEFSCKFSGGFRPMGSCLAWSAPEALTAINQCTEKADVYSFAILMIEVMDPRPRPYPKFTKSLTAKIAAGEVRPEITNHDEWPHELLKLVTECWASNPDDRPSFNAIVARLNMMIL
;
A
#
# COMPACT_ATOMS: atom_id res chain seq x y z
N MET A 1 23.54 11.85 26.61
CA MET A 1 23.23 10.40 26.64
C MET A 1 22.47 10.09 25.37
N ASN A 2 23.18 9.75 24.30
CA ASN A 2 22.58 9.45 23.00
C ASN A 2 22.28 7.96 22.93
N ALA A 3 21.01 7.61 23.10
CA ALA A 3 20.51 6.28 22.81
C ALA A 3 20.31 6.15 21.30
N THR A 4 21.39 5.95 20.54
CA THR A 4 21.32 5.47 19.17
C THR A 4 20.83 4.02 19.23
N SER A 5 19.51 3.84 19.14
CA SER A 5 18.93 2.51 18.95
C SER A 5 19.48 1.96 17.64
N GLN A 6 20.36 0.96 17.74
CA GLN A 6 20.86 0.22 16.58
C GLN A 6 19.67 -0.50 15.95
N TYR A 7 19.10 0.08 14.90
CA TYR A 7 18.17 -0.63 14.02
C TYR A 7 18.97 -1.75 13.38
N LEU A 8 18.64 -3.01 13.72
CA LEU A 8 19.24 -4.18 13.11
C LEU A 8 18.71 -4.26 11.67
N ILE A 9 19.44 -3.67 10.74
CA ILE A 9 19.12 -3.74 9.31
C ILE A 9 19.54 -5.13 8.83
N GLN A 10 18.60 -5.96 8.35
CA GLN A 10 18.96 -7.16 7.62
C GLN A 10 19.60 -6.73 6.29
N THR A 11 20.93 -6.62 6.33
CA THR A 11 21.74 -6.23 5.20
C THR A 11 21.92 -7.44 4.30
N ILE A 12 21.42 -7.37 3.06
CA ILE A 12 21.65 -8.43 2.07
C ILE A 12 22.96 -8.21 1.32
N ASP A 13 23.65 -9.31 0.99
CA ASP A 13 24.82 -9.26 0.12
C ASP A 13 24.39 -8.90 -1.32
N ASN A 14 24.82 -7.72 -1.77
CA ASN A 14 24.48 -7.19 -3.08
C ASN A 14 25.17 -7.93 -4.24
N LYS A 15 26.21 -8.72 -3.98
CA LYS A 15 26.95 -9.48 -5.01
C LYS A 15 26.08 -10.49 -5.74
N ASN A 16 24.99 -10.93 -5.11
CA ASN A 16 24.05 -11.90 -5.67
C ASN A 16 22.84 -11.26 -6.37
N LEU A 17 22.79 -9.92 -6.47
CA LEU A 17 21.71 -9.20 -7.14
C LEU A 17 22.12 -8.81 -8.56
N ILE A 18 21.32 -9.26 -9.53
CA ILE A 18 21.44 -8.85 -10.92
C ILE A 18 20.18 -8.05 -11.26
N ALA A 19 20.32 -6.73 -11.43
CA ALA A 19 19.25 -5.88 -11.90
C ALA A 19 19.11 -6.01 -13.42
N THR A 20 17.88 -6.08 -13.91
CA THR A 20 17.61 -5.91 -15.34
C THR A 20 17.34 -4.44 -15.61
N GLU A 21 18.09 -3.82 -16.53
CA GLU A 21 17.94 -2.40 -16.89
C GLU A 21 16.62 -2.10 -17.63
N ALA A 22 15.92 -3.14 -18.09
CA ALA A 22 14.60 -3.01 -18.70
C ALA A 22 13.56 -2.51 -17.67
N ASN A 23 12.81 -1.48 -18.07
CA ASN A 23 11.67 -0.91 -17.33
C ASN A 23 12.01 -0.21 -16.01
N ASN A 24 13.08 0.58 -16.00
CA ASN A 24 13.38 1.45 -14.86
C ASN A 24 12.32 2.55 -14.76
N VAL A 25 11.50 2.52 -13.71
CA VAL A 25 10.46 3.53 -13.46
C VAL A 25 10.84 4.35 -12.24
N ALA A 26 10.89 5.67 -12.40
CA ALA A 26 10.99 6.58 -11.26
C ALA A 26 9.61 6.73 -10.62
N GLU A 27 9.52 6.43 -9.33
CA GLU A 27 8.29 6.55 -8.56
C GLU A 27 8.63 6.98 -7.15
N TYR A 28 8.20 8.19 -6.77
CA TYR A 28 8.42 8.71 -5.43
C TYR A 28 8.02 7.69 -4.34
N PRO A 29 8.84 7.46 -3.29
CA PRO A 29 10.11 8.14 -2.97
C PRO A 29 11.35 7.54 -3.66
N TRP A 30 11.15 6.57 -4.55
CA TRP A 30 12.21 5.84 -5.24
C TRP A 30 12.64 6.56 -6.51
N HIS A 31 13.95 6.72 -6.64
CA HIS A 31 14.56 7.28 -7.85
C HIS A 31 14.50 6.28 -9.00
N SER A 32 14.54 4.99 -8.67
CA SER A 32 14.36 3.93 -9.66
C SER A 32 13.76 2.68 -9.05
N VAL A 33 12.89 2.02 -9.79
CA VAL A 33 12.34 0.71 -9.49
C VAL A 33 12.61 -0.18 -10.69
N CYS A 34 13.33 -1.28 -10.47
CA CYS A 34 13.67 -2.24 -11.51
C CYS A 34 13.39 -3.68 -11.05
N LYS A 35 13.17 -4.57 -12.02
CA LYS A 35 13.13 -6.02 -11.77
C LYS A 35 14.55 -6.58 -11.80
N GLY A 36 14.74 -7.74 -11.20
CA GLY A 36 16.03 -8.40 -11.17
C GLY A 36 15.93 -9.85 -10.72
N ARG A 37 17.10 -10.45 -10.47
CA ARG A 37 17.23 -11.78 -9.86
C ARG A 37 18.15 -11.73 -8.65
N TYR A 38 17.74 -12.41 -7.58
CA TYR A 38 18.57 -12.69 -6.42
C TYR A 38 19.08 -14.14 -6.48
N CYS A 39 20.38 -14.31 -6.22
CA CYS A 39 21.11 -15.58 -6.34
C CYS A 39 20.90 -16.28 -7.71
N GLY A 40 20.77 -15.49 -8.78
CA GLY A 40 20.59 -15.96 -10.16
C GLY A 40 19.25 -16.63 -10.47
N LYS A 41 18.39 -16.87 -9.48
CA LYS A 41 17.15 -17.66 -9.65
C LYS A 41 15.89 -16.91 -9.23
N THR A 42 15.89 -16.27 -8.07
CA THR A 42 14.68 -15.71 -7.46
C THR A 42 14.33 -14.36 -8.10
N PRO A 43 13.16 -14.19 -8.74
CA PRO A 43 12.74 -12.89 -9.27
C PRO A 43 12.52 -11.90 -8.12
N VAL A 44 13.08 -10.70 -8.27
CA VAL A 44 13.00 -9.63 -7.26
C VAL A 44 12.66 -8.28 -7.88
N VAL A 45 12.13 -7.39 -7.05
CA VAL A 45 12.04 -5.96 -7.32
C VAL A 45 13.11 -5.27 -6.49
N ILE A 46 13.85 -4.36 -7.12
CA ILE A 46 14.89 -3.56 -6.50
C ILE A 46 14.45 -2.09 -6.61
N LYS A 47 14.08 -1.51 -5.47
CA LYS A 47 13.71 -0.10 -5.36
C LYS A 47 14.90 0.68 -4.82
N LYS A 48 15.37 1.70 -5.53
CA LYS A 48 16.55 2.49 -5.17
C LYS A 48 16.18 3.93 -4.85
N ARG A 49 16.75 4.45 -3.76
CA ARG A 49 16.64 5.84 -3.34
C ARG A 49 18.05 6.40 -3.15
N VAL A 50 18.36 7.47 -3.87
CA VAL A 50 19.58 8.24 -3.66
C VAL A 50 19.36 9.12 -2.44
N HIS A 51 20.30 9.10 -1.49
CA HIS A 51 20.29 9.99 -0.34
C HIS A 51 20.66 11.41 -0.81
N LEU A 52 19.81 12.40 -0.54
CA LEU A 52 20.19 13.81 -0.72
C LEU A 52 20.59 14.34 0.67
N ASN A 53 21.82 14.85 0.77
CA ASN A 53 22.38 15.34 2.03
C ASN A 53 21.76 16.69 2.43
N THR A 54 20.49 16.71 2.84
CA THR A 54 19.87 17.87 3.49
C THR A 54 19.40 17.51 4.90
N PRO A 55 19.53 18.39 5.91
CA PRO A 55 19.19 18.06 7.30
C PRO A 55 17.74 17.60 7.50
N ASN A 56 16.79 18.17 6.75
CA ASN A 56 15.38 17.77 6.81
C ASN A 56 15.12 16.38 6.19
N GLU A 57 16.04 15.88 5.36
CA GLU A 57 15.94 14.57 4.72
C GLU A 57 16.50 13.44 5.59
N GLU A 58 17.38 13.72 6.55
CA GLU A 58 17.95 12.70 7.44
C GLU A 58 16.86 12.04 8.32
N ASP A 59 16.06 12.84 9.03
CA ASP A 59 14.96 12.32 9.87
C ASP A 59 13.90 11.58 9.03
N ALA A 60 13.57 12.11 7.86
CA ALA A 60 12.66 11.47 6.93
C ALA A 60 13.22 10.15 6.37
N CYS A 61 14.54 10.08 6.13
CA CYS A 61 15.22 8.86 5.73
C CYS A 61 15.26 7.82 6.85
N LEU A 62 15.46 8.23 8.10
CA LEU A 62 15.44 7.33 9.25
C LEU A 62 14.06 6.72 9.48
N LEU A 63 13.00 7.53 9.42
CA LEU A 63 11.62 7.02 9.51
C LEU A 63 11.31 6.05 8.37
N PHE A 64 11.71 6.42 7.15
CA PHE A 64 11.58 5.58 5.96
C PHE A 64 12.29 4.23 6.10
N LEU A 65 13.54 4.23 6.57
CA LEU A 65 14.33 3.03 6.84
C LEU A 65 13.68 2.16 7.90
N HIS A 66 13.25 2.76 9.01
CA HIS A 66 12.57 2.07 10.11
C HIS A 66 11.27 1.40 9.64
N ASN A 67 10.50 2.05 8.76
CA ASN A 67 9.29 1.45 8.20
C ASN A 67 9.59 0.21 7.35
N LEU A 68 10.64 0.28 6.53
CA LEU A 68 11.08 -0.84 5.69
C LEU A 68 11.58 -2.02 6.51
N THR A 69 12.38 -1.78 7.55
CA THR A 69 12.89 -2.86 8.41
C THR A 69 11.78 -3.49 9.25
N ASN A 70 10.80 -2.69 9.70
CA ASN A 70 9.67 -3.25 10.44
C ASN A 70 8.80 -4.20 9.61
N GLN A 71 8.81 -4.10 8.27
CA GLN A 71 8.07 -5.03 7.42
C GLN A 71 8.46 -6.50 7.70
N GLU A 72 9.71 -6.75 8.09
CA GLU A 72 10.17 -8.10 8.46
C GLU A 72 9.45 -8.65 9.69
N THR A 73 9.04 -7.78 10.61
CA THR A 73 8.27 -8.16 11.80
C THR A 73 6.77 -8.38 11.50
N MET A 74 6.29 -7.97 10.31
CA MET A 74 4.89 -8.06 9.88
C MET A 74 4.65 -9.33 9.06
N SER A 75 5.03 -10.49 9.60
CA SER A 75 4.92 -11.76 8.88
C SER A 75 3.46 -12.18 8.70
N HIS A 76 3.00 -12.22 7.45
CA HIS A 76 1.64 -12.63 7.09
C HIS A 76 1.60 -13.21 5.66
N PRO A 77 0.78 -14.24 5.37
CA PRO A 77 0.71 -14.89 4.05
C PRO A 77 0.35 -13.93 2.90
N PHE A 78 -0.33 -12.82 3.18
CA PHE A 78 -0.73 -11.82 2.18
C PHE A 78 0.08 -10.52 2.24
N ILE A 79 1.22 -10.52 2.93
CA ILE A 79 2.21 -9.44 2.90
C ILE A 79 3.37 -9.87 2.00
N LEU A 80 3.85 -8.95 1.15
CA LEU A 80 4.96 -9.21 0.24
C LEU A 80 6.23 -9.48 1.04
N GLN A 81 6.94 -10.54 0.69
CA GLN A 81 8.23 -10.84 1.33
C GLN A 81 9.26 -9.76 0.98
N SER A 82 9.83 -9.15 2.02
CA SER A 82 11.06 -8.38 1.91
C SER A 82 12.27 -9.32 2.09
N PHE A 83 13.27 -9.16 1.24
CA PHE A 83 14.57 -9.81 1.41
C PHE A 83 15.51 -8.98 2.27
N GLY A 84 15.25 -7.68 2.39
CA GLY A 84 16.03 -6.73 3.18
C GLY A 84 16.39 -5.47 2.41
N ILE A 85 17.25 -4.66 3.01
CA ILE A 85 17.77 -3.42 2.43
C ILE A 85 19.31 -3.47 2.39
N PHE A 86 19.93 -2.67 1.52
CA PHE A 86 21.38 -2.45 1.54
C PHE A 86 21.71 -1.06 1.00
N THR A 87 22.89 -0.56 1.36
CA THR A 87 23.42 0.71 0.84
C THR A 87 24.66 0.42 0.02
N ASP A 88 24.74 0.93 -1.20
CA ASP A 88 25.93 0.77 -2.05
C ASP A 88 27.02 1.80 -1.73
N VAL A 89 28.17 1.68 -2.41
CA VAL A 89 29.33 2.58 -2.25
C VAL A 89 29.02 4.04 -2.58
N ASN A 90 27.95 4.31 -3.33
CA ASN A 90 27.49 5.63 -3.70
C ASN A 90 26.42 6.17 -2.75
N GLN A 91 26.24 5.54 -1.58
CA GLN A 91 25.20 5.87 -0.60
C GLN A 91 23.76 5.75 -1.15
N THR A 92 23.56 4.91 -2.16
CA THR A 92 22.21 4.62 -2.66
C THR A 92 21.60 3.50 -1.83
N LEU A 93 20.50 3.83 -1.15
CA LEU A 93 19.70 2.87 -0.42
C LEU A 93 18.87 2.04 -1.40
N SER A 94 18.93 0.72 -1.26
CA SER A 94 18.16 -0.22 -2.06
C SER A 94 17.30 -1.12 -1.16
N HIS A 95 16.04 -1.31 -1.53
CA HIS A 95 15.11 -2.27 -0.91
C HIS A 95 14.79 -3.37 -1.90
N VAL A 96 14.88 -4.62 -1.44
CA VAL A 96 14.66 -5.80 -2.28
C VAL A 96 13.47 -6.59 -1.76
N THR A 97 12.52 -6.86 -2.64
CA THR A 97 11.32 -7.65 -2.36
C THR A 97 11.11 -8.73 -3.39
N ALA A 98 10.25 -9.71 -3.08
CA ALA A 98 9.76 -10.66 -4.07
C ALA A 98 9.07 -9.94 -5.24
N CYS A 99 9.10 -10.57 -6.42
CA CYS A 99 8.46 -10.09 -7.64
C CYS A 99 7.43 -11.13 -8.14
N PRO A 100 6.20 -11.15 -7.59
CA PRO A 100 5.11 -11.98 -8.09
C PRO A 100 4.85 -11.82 -9.60
N GLU A 101 4.43 -12.92 -10.24
CA GLU A 101 4.50 -13.11 -11.70
C GLU A 101 3.48 -12.28 -12.47
N LYS A 102 2.27 -12.09 -11.91
CA LYS A 102 1.19 -11.33 -12.55
C LYS A 102 1.36 -9.80 -12.42
N GLY A 103 2.40 -9.36 -11.72
CA GLY A 103 2.68 -7.93 -11.50
C GLY A 103 1.76 -7.32 -10.45
N SER A 104 1.57 -6.00 -10.53
CA SER A 104 0.64 -5.30 -9.63
C SER A 104 -0.82 -5.64 -9.97
N LEU A 105 -1.71 -5.61 -8.98
CA LEU A 105 -3.15 -5.81 -9.18
C LEU A 105 -3.70 -4.79 -10.18
N LYS A 106 -3.19 -3.55 -10.14
CA LYS A 106 -3.49 -2.53 -11.17
C LYS A 106 -3.14 -3.00 -12.58
N GLU A 107 -1.96 -3.59 -12.79
CA GLU A 107 -1.60 -4.14 -14.10
C GLU A 107 -2.48 -5.31 -14.49
N LEU A 108 -2.76 -6.22 -13.55
CA LEU A 108 -3.61 -7.39 -13.79
C LEU A 108 -5.02 -6.98 -14.24
N LEU A 109 -5.65 -6.04 -13.53
CA LEU A 109 -6.98 -5.52 -13.85
C LEU A 109 -7.05 -4.80 -15.21
N THR A 110 -5.92 -4.41 -15.78
CA THR A 110 -5.87 -3.85 -17.16
C THR A 110 -5.74 -4.91 -18.24
N LYS A 111 -5.33 -6.13 -17.89
CA LYS A 111 -5.00 -7.22 -18.81
C LYS A 111 -6.04 -8.34 -18.80
N GLU A 112 -6.65 -8.59 -17.65
CA GLU A 112 -7.56 -9.72 -17.42
C GLU A 112 -8.88 -9.22 -16.81
N ILE A 113 -10.00 -9.82 -17.23
CA ILE A 113 -11.30 -9.65 -16.59
C ILE A 113 -11.42 -10.74 -15.53
N LEU A 114 -11.44 -10.35 -14.26
CA LEU A 114 -11.60 -11.27 -13.13
C LEU A 114 -13.09 -11.45 -12.82
N ASP A 115 -13.50 -12.67 -12.50
CA ASP A 115 -14.84 -12.95 -11.99
C ASP A 115 -15.04 -12.36 -10.58
N LEU A 116 -16.31 -12.26 -10.17
CA LEU A 116 -16.70 -11.64 -8.90
C LEU A 116 -16.08 -12.35 -7.68
N ASN A 117 -16.05 -13.69 -7.67
CA ASN A 117 -15.51 -14.44 -6.54
C ASN A 117 -14.01 -14.22 -6.40
N THR A 118 -13.26 -14.23 -7.51
CA THR A 118 -11.84 -13.91 -7.51
C THR A 118 -11.58 -12.49 -7.00
N LYS A 119 -12.40 -11.50 -7.41
CA LYS A 119 -12.29 -10.12 -6.92
C LYS A 119 -12.54 -10.02 -5.41
N ILE A 120 -13.60 -10.65 -4.90
CA ILE A 120 -13.95 -10.64 -3.47
C ILE A 120 -12.88 -11.38 -2.66
N ASP A 121 -12.37 -12.52 -3.13
CA ASP A 121 -11.29 -13.27 -2.48
C ASP A 121 -10.00 -12.43 -2.36
N ILE A 122 -9.60 -11.74 -3.43
CA ILE A 122 -8.47 -10.80 -3.41
C ILE A 122 -8.70 -9.70 -2.36
N LEU A 123 -9.87 -9.06 -2.36
CA LEU A 123 -10.22 -8.01 -1.39
C LEU A 123 -10.21 -8.53 0.05
N THR A 124 -10.74 -9.73 0.27
CA THR A 124 -10.77 -10.40 1.58
C THR A 124 -9.35 -10.61 2.11
N LYS A 125 -8.46 -11.14 1.28
CA LYS A 125 -7.07 -11.43 1.65
C LYS A 125 -6.25 -10.17 1.89
N ILE A 126 -6.51 -9.10 1.13
CA ILE A 126 -5.97 -7.76 1.42
C ILE A 126 -6.48 -7.27 2.79
N ALA A 127 -7.78 -7.37 3.05
CA ALA A 127 -8.37 -6.95 4.31
C ALA A 127 -7.80 -7.74 5.51
N MET A 128 -7.51 -9.04 5.35
CA MET A 128 -6.82 -9.85 6.35
C MET A 128 -5.40 -9.34 6.63
N ALA A 129 -4.64 -8.99 5.58
CA ALA A 129 -3.31 -8.41 5.76
C ALA A 129 -3.35 -7.10 6.54
N VAL A 130 -4.29 -6.21 6.23
CA VAL A 130 -4.40 -4.92 6.91
C VAL A 130 -4.93 -5.09 8.34
N SER A 131 -5.91 -5.97 8.57
CA SER A 131 -6.32 -6.38 9.92
C SER A 131 -5.12 -6.83 10.76
N HIS A 132 -4.23 -7.66 10.20
CA HIS A 132 -3.02 -8.09 10.89
C HIS A 132 -2.11 -6.93 11.30
N LEU A 133 -1.99 -5.88 10.48
CA LEU A 133 -1.22 -4.66 10.81
C LEU A 133 -1.87 -3.85 11.94
N HIS A 134 -3.19 -3.69 11.88
CA HIS A 134 -3.97 -2.93 12.84
C HIS A 134 -4.00 -3.58 14.23
N ASN A 135 -3.88 -4.91 14.28
CA ASN A 135 -3.88 -5.69 15.52
C ASN A 135 -2.47 -6.01 16.06
N GLN A 136 -1.40 -5.39 15.53
CA GLN A 136 -0.07 -5.51 16.11
C GLN A 136 -0.02 -4.91 17.53
N PRO A 137 0.89 -5.37 18.42
CA PRO A 137 1.07 -4.78 19.75
C PRO A 137 1.30 -3.26 19.71
N LEU A 138 1.97 -2.79 18.66
CA LEU A 138 2.01 -1.38 18.25
C LEU A 138 1.28 -1.26 16.91
N PRO A 139 0.00 -0.85 16.88
CA PRO A 139 -0.78 -0.78 15.66
C PRO A 139 -0.14 0.09 14.56
N ILE A 140 -0.23 -0.40 13.32
CA ILE A 140 0.45 0.18 12.15
C ILE A 140 -0.58 0.50 11.08
N ALA A 141 -0.64 1.76 10.63
CA ALA A 141 -1.37 2.13 9.43
C ALA A 141 -0.54 1.76 8.20
N HIS A 142 -1.16 1.16 7.19
CA HIS A 142 -0.51 0.91 5.91
C HIS A 142 -0.20 2.22 5.19
N GLY A 143 -1.17 3.15 5.14
CA GLY A 143 -0.98 4.53 4.65
C GLY A 143 -1.04 4.72 3.13
N LYS A 144 -1.06 3.64 2.35
CA LYS A 144 -1.15 3.69 0.88
C LYS A 144 -1.88 2.50 0.24
N LEU A 145 -3.14 2.25 0.62
CA LEU A 145 -3.93 1.18 0.01
C LEU A 145 -4.50 1.60 -1.36
N GLN A 146 -4.06 0.91 -2.41
CA GLN A 146 -4.49 1.09 -3.80
C GLN A 146 -4.14 -0.16 -4.63
N ALA A 147 -4.72 -0.34 -5.81
CA ALA A 147 -4.46 -1.54 -6.63
C ALA A 147 -2.98 -1.66 -7.05
N LYS A 148 -2.24 -0.54 -7.03
CA LYS A 148 -0.80 -0.52 -7.28
C LYS A 148 0.03 -1.05 -6.10
N SER A 149 -0.47 -0.95 -4.87
CA SER A 149 0.21 -1.39 -3.65
C SER A 149 0.00 -2.88 -3.36
N VAL A 150 -0.54 -3.64 -4.32
CA VAL A 150 -0.80 -5.08 -4.19
C VAL A 150 -0.17 -5.79 -5.39
N TRP A 151 0.64 -6.81 -5.13
CA TRP A 151 1.20 -7.70 -6.14
C TRP A 151 0.44 -9.02 -6.18
N ILE A 152 0.33 -9.63 -7.35
CA ILE A 152 -0.44 -10.85 -7.55
C ILE A 152 0.46 -12.00 -7.99
N THR A 153 0.38 -13.12 -7.27
CA THR A 153 1.07 -14.37 -7.64
C THR A 153 0.38 -15.06 -8.82
N HIS A 154 1.01 -16.07 -9.41
CA HIS A 154 0.38 -16.89 -10.46
C HIS A 154 -1.02 -17.44 -10.09
N ASP A 155 -1.21 -17.85 -8.83
CA ASP A 155 -2.49 -18.36 -8.28
C ASP A 155 -3.43 -17.27 -7.76
N TYR A 156 -3.34 -16.05 -8.28
CA TYR A 156 -4.18 -14.90 -7.90
C TYR A 156 -4.11 -14.52 -6.41
N GLN A 157 -3.07 -14.92 -5.67
CA GLN A 157 -2.93 -14.55 -4.26
C GLN A 157 -2.36 -13.12 -4.15
N PRO A 158 -3.00 -12.23 -3.36
CA PRO A 158 -2.48 -10.88 -3.17
C PRO A 158 -1.33 -10.83 -2.18
N LYS A 159 -0.39 -9.92 -2.45
CA LYS A 159 0.77 -9.59 -1.63
C LYS A 159 0.84 -8.08 -1.46
N LEU A 160 0.40 -7.59 -0.31
CA LEU A 160 0.42 -6.18 0.06
C LEU A 160 1.88 -5.67 0.15
N THR A 161 2.14 -4.47 -0.36
CA THR A 161 3.47 -3.83 -0.43
C THR A 161 3.32 -2.32 -0.28
N GLU A 162 4.42 -1.57 -0.40
CA GLU A 162 4.51 -0.11 -0.17
C GLU A 162 4.54 0.28 1.33
N PHE A 163 5.12 -0.57 2.17
CA PHE A 163 5.27 -0.32 3.62
C PHE A 163 6.17 0.87 3.95
N GLU A 164 6.94 1.40 2.99
CA GLU A 164 7.65 2.66 3.16
C GLU A 164 6.71 3.84 3.52
N PHE A 165 5.42 3.75 3.21
CA PHE A 165 4.41 4.75 3.55
C PHE A 165 3.69 4.47 4.88
N SER A 166 4.00 3.36 5.55
CA SER A 166 3.36 2.96 6.80
C SER A 166 3.78 3.85 7.97
N CYS A 167 2.94 3.89 8.99
CA CYS A 167 3.13 4.79 10.13
C CYS A 167 2.46 4.20 11.37
N LYS A 168 3.12 4.34 12.52
CA LYS A 168 2.50 4.02 13.82
C LYS A 168 1.39 5.02 14.11
N PHE A 169 0.29 4.58 14.72
CA PHE A 169 -0.85 5.45 15.04
C PHE A 169 -0.49 6.61 16.01
N SER A 170 0.60 6.48 16.78
CA SER A 170 1.05 7.48 17.75
C SER A 170 1.99 8.53 17.15
N GLY A 171 1.45 9.51 16.41
CA GLY A 171 2.16 10.75 16.07
C GLY A 171 3.13 10.67 14.88
N GLY A 172 3.00 9.68 14.00
CA GLY A 172 3.77 9.61 12.77
C GLY A 172 3.38 10.72 11.77
N PHE A 173 4.37 11.33 11.13
CA PHE A 173 4.14 12.23 10.01
C PHE A 173 3.76 11.41 8.77
N ARG A 174 2.73 11.84 8.03
CA ARG A 174 2.36 11.19 6.76
C ARG A 174 3.54 11.34 5.77
N PRO A 175 4.11 10.23 5.26
CA PRO A 175 5.19 10.35 4.28
C PRO A 175 4.70 11.11 3.06
N MET A 176 5.53 12.04 2.57
CA MET A 176 5.28 12.78 1.34
C MET A 176 5.06 11.78 0.18
N GLY A 177 4.27 12.14 -0.85
CA GLY A 177 3.99 11.26 -2.00
C GLY A 177 2.95 10.14 -1.80
N SER A 178 2.30 10.07 -0.65
CA SER A 178 1.12 9.22 -0.45
C SER A 178 -0.07 9.71 -1.30
N CYS A 179 -0.81 8.79 -1.91
CA CYS A 179 -1.70 9.12 -3.03
C CYS A 179 -2.99 9.83 -2.59
N LEU A 180 -3.09 11.13 -2.89
CA LEU A 180 -4.19 11.98 -2.43
C LEU A 180 -5.59 11.51 -2.87
N ALA A 181 -5.69 10.74 -3.96
CA ALA A 181 -6.97 10.26 -4.46
C ALA A 181 -7.53 9.06 -3.69
N TRP A 182 -6.72 8.39 -2.87
CA TRP A 182 -7.17 7.33 -1.96
C TRP A 182 -7.25 7.83 -0.51
N SER A 183 -6.81 9.05 -0.24
CA SER A 183 -6.78 9.61 1.11
C SER A 183 -8.16 9.92 1.66
N ALA A 184 -8.33 9.59 2.95
CA ALA A 184 -9.48 10.03 3.72
C ALA A 184 -9.56 11.57 3.85
N PRO A 185 -10.75 12.16 3.99
CA PRO A 185 -10.94 13.61 4.11
C PRO A 185 -10.11 14.23 5.24
N GLU A 186 -10.06 13.60 6.40
CA GLU A 186 -9.27 14.06 7.55
C GLU A 186 -7.76 14.02 7.32
N ALA A 187 -7.29 13.10 6.48
CA ALA A 187 -5.89 13.00 6.08
C ALA A 187 -5.49 14.07 5.04
N LEU A 188 -6.46 14.79 4.46
CA LEU A 188 -6.24 15.90 3.54
C LEU A 188 -6.26 17.28 4.24
N THR A 189 -6.87 17.38 5.43
CA THR A 189 -7.07 18.65 6.14
C THR A 189 -6.15 18.83 7.34
N ALA A 190 -5.76 17.75 8.02
CA ALA A 190 -4.95 17.81 9.22
C ALA A 190 -3.51 17.33 8.99
N ILE A 191 -2.55 17.99 9.64
CA ILE A 191 -1.20 17.48 9.83
C ILE A 191 -1.31 16.39 10.91
N ASN A 192 -1.03 15.14 10.55
CA ASN A 192 -0.90 13.93 11.40
C ASN A 192 -2.16 13.12 11.74
N GLN A 193 -2.66 12.30 10.80
CA GLN A 193 -3.62 11.23 11.12
C GLN A 193 -3.41 9.98 10.26
N CYS A 194 -2.25 9.34 10.41
CA CYS A 194 -2.12 7.93 10.04
C CYS A 194 -2.93 7.07 11.02
N THR A 195 -4.18 6.76 10.68
CA THR A 195 -5.08 6.00 11.54
C THR A 195 -5.59 4.74 10.84
N GLU A 196 -6.07 3.79 11.63
CA GLU A 196 -6.85 2.64 11.17
C GLU A 196 -7.96 3.08 10.20
N LYS A 197 -8.66 4.15 10.56
CA LYS A 197 -9.83 4.66 9.81
C LYS A 197 -9.43 5.29 8.47
N ALA A 198 -8.23 5.83 8.35
CA ALA A 198 -7.71 6.33 7.08
C ALA A 198 -7.43 5.18 6.09
N ASP A 199 -6.92 4.05 6.59
CA ASP A 199 -6.78 2.83 5.78
C ASP A 199 -8.15 2.28 5.36
N VAL A 200 -9.15 2.29 6.25
CA VAL A 200 -10.52 1.84 5.92
C VAL A 200 -11.11 2.66 4.77
N TYR A 201 -10.94 3.99 4.79
CA TYR A 201 -11.34 4.84 3.67
C TYR A 201 -10.60 4.49 2.39
N SER A 202 -9.28 4.35 2.46
CA SER A 202 -8.44 4.01 1.30
C SER A 202 -8.86 2.65 0.70
N PHE A 203 -9.26 1.71 1.56
CA PHE A 203 -9.78 0.41 1.17
C PHE A 203 -11.13 0.50 0.44
N ALA A 204 -12.00 1.46 0.78
CA ALA A 204 -13.22 1.72 0.02
C ALA A 204 -12.91 2.07 -1.45
N ILE A 205 -11.93 2.94 -1.66
CA ILE A 205 -11.50 3.35 -3.00
C ILE A 205 -10.81 2.18 -3.73
N LEU A 206 -10.05 1.34 -3.01
CA LEU A 206 -9.48 0.10 -3.55
C LEU A 206 -10.56 -0.90 -3.99
N MET A 207 -11.62 -1.09 -3.20
CA MET A 207 -12.75 -1.95 -3.59
C MET A 207 -13.33 -1.49 -4.93
N ILE A 208 -13.45 -0.17 -5.13
CA ILE A 208 -13.91 0.40 -6.40
C ILE A 208 -12.93 0.13 -7.53
N GLU A 209 -11.62 0.33 -7.32
CA GLU A 209 -10.62 -0.01 -8.35
C GLU A 209 -10.67 -1.48 -8.78
N VAL A 210 -10.95 -2.40 -7.85
CA VAL A 210 -11.01 -3.84 -8.16
C VAL A 210 -12.30 -4.20 -8.88
N MET A 211 -13.41 -3.63 -8.45
CA MET A 211 -14.72 -3.94 -9.01
C MET A 211 -14.95 -3.29 -10.37
N ASP A 212 -14.60 -2.00 -10.49
CA ASP A 212 -14.66 -1.20 -11.71
C ASP A 212 -13.28 -0.56 -12.02
N PRO A 213 -12.38 -1.29 -12.70
CA PRO A 213 -11.03 -0.81 -12.95
C PRO A 213 -10.96 0.34 -13.99
N ARG A 214 -12.05 0.60 -14.72
CA ARG A 214 -12.13 1.66 -15.73
C ARG A 214 -13.56 2.20 -15.84
N PRO A 215 -13.79 3.48 -15.52
CA PRO A 215 -12.79 4.53 -15.33
C PRO A 215 -12.08 4.48 -13.97
N ARG A 216 -10.96 5.21 -13.83
CA ARG A 216 -10.33 5.39 -12.50
C ARG A 216 -11.34 6.02 -11.53
N PRO A 217 -11.32 5.70 -10.22
CA PRO A 217 -12.27 6.25 -9.25
C PRO A 217 -12.38 7.78 -9.29
N TYR A 218 -11.27 8.46 -9.57
CA TYR A 218 -11.23 9.90 -9.84
C TYR A 218 -10.49 10.18 -11.15
N PRO A 219 -11.19 10.28 -12.30
CA PRO A 219 -10.56 10.39 -13.61
C PRO A 219 -9.70 11.65 -13.80
N LYS A 220 -10.07 12.76 -13.15
CA LYS A 220 -9.36 14.05 -13.18
C LYS A 220 -9.08 14.54 -11.76
N PHE A 221 -7.96 14.11 -11.20
CA PHE A 221 -7.56 14.56 -9.86
C PHE A 221 -6.96 15.97 -9.90
N THR A 222 -7.70 16.95 -9.36
CA THR A 222 -7.31 18.37 -9.32
C THR A 222 -7.30 18.88 -7.88
N LYS A 223 -6.60 20.00 -7.61
CA LYS A 223 -6.63 20.65 -6.29
C LYS A 223 -8.05 20.97 -5.82
N SER A 224 -8.92 21.40 -6.75
CA SER A 224 -10.33 21.66 -6.46
C SER A 224 -11.07 20.38 -6.04
N LEU A 225 -10.84 19.26 -6.74
CA LEU A 225 -11.41 17.97 -6.35
C LEU A 225 -10.91 17.53 -4.97
N THR A 226 -9.62 17.70 -4.68
CA THR A 226 -9.05 17.41 -3.36
C THR A 226 -9.77 18.20 -2.25
N ALA A 227 -10.03 19.49 -2.46
CA ALA A 227 -10.78 20.31 -1.51
C ALA A 227 -12.23 19.83 -1.32
N LYS A 228 -12.91 19.42 -2.39
CA LYS A 228 -14.27 18.87 -2.31
C LYS A 228 -14.33 17.52 -1.59
N ILE A 229 -13.35 16.64 -1.82
CA ILE A 229 -13.22 15.37 -1.08
C ILE A 229 -12.97 15.66 0.41
N ALA A 230 -12.06 16.59 0.71
CA ALA A 230 -11.75 17.02 2.07
C ALA A 230 -12.95 17.62 2.80
N ALA A 231 -13.82 18.34 2.09
CA ALA A 231 -15.10 18.87 2.60
C ALA A 231 -16.21 17.79 2.68
N GLY A 232 -15.93 16.57 2.24
CA GLY A 232 -16.92 15.48 2.22
C GLY A 232 -17.97 15.61 1.10
N GLU A 233 -17.86 16.59 0.22
CA GLU A 233 -18.85 16.95 -0.81
C GLU A 233 -18.88 15.97 -2.00
N VAL A 234 -17.75 15.28 -2.26
CA VAL A 234 -17.60 14.39 -3.42
C VAL A 234 -17.12 13.01 -2.97
N ARG A 235 -17.62 11.98 -3.65
CA ARG A 235 -17.14 10.60 -3.63
C ARG A 235 -17.04 10.08 -5.09
N PRO A 236 -16.27 9.01 -5.36
CA PRO A 236 -16.29 8.33 -6.64
C PRO A 236 -17.70 7.88 -7.01
N GLU A 237 -18.04 7.99 -8.28
CA GLU A 237 -19.28 7.47 -8.83
C GLU A 237 -19.13 5.96 -9.11
N ILE A 238 -20.09 5.15 -8.66
CA ILE A 238 -20.18 3.71 -8.96
C ILE A 238 -21.25 3.53 -10.03
N THR A 239 -20.85 3.65 -11.30
CA THR A 239 -21.81 3.70 -12.42
C THR A 239 -22.53 2.37 -12.65
N ASN A 240 -21.86 1.24 -12.40
CA ASN A 240 -22.41 -0.11 -12.57
C ASN A 240 -22.86 -0.76 -11.26
N HIS A 241 -23.41 0.04 -10.33
CA HIS A 241 -23.85 -0.44 -9.01
C HIS A 241 -24.82 -1.64 -9.08
N ASP A 242 -25.69 -1.72 -10.08
CA ASP A 242 -26.62 -2.84 -10.27
C ASP A 242 -25.93 -4.20 -10.52
N GLU A 243 -24.65 -4.21 -10.91
CA GLU A 243 -23.87 -5.42 -11.13
C GLU A 243 -23.15 -5.92 -9.86
N TRP A 244 -23.19 -5.15 -8.78
CA TRP A 244 -22.44 -5.44 -7.55
C TRP A 244 -23.36 -6.08 -6.51
N PRO A 245 -22.84 -6.99 -5.66
CA PRO A 245 -23.59 -7.43 -4.49
C PRO A 245 -24.03 -6.25 -3.63
N HIS A 246 -25.31 -6.21 -3.24
CA HIS A 246 -25.86 -5.14 -2.41
C HIS A 246 -25.04 -4.91 -1.13
N GLU A 247 -24.62 -6.00 -0.49
CA GLU A 247 -23.81 -5.95 0.73
C GLU A 247 -22.42 -5.35 0.50
N LEU A 248 -21.84 -5.53 -0.70
CA LEU A 248 -20.55 -4.94 -1.06
C LEU A 248 -20.67 -3.43 -1.28
N LEU A 249 -21.72 -2.97 -1.97
CA LEU A 249 -22.01 -1.54 -2.11
C LEU A 249 -22.19 -0.88 -0.74
N LYS A 250 -22.98 -1.51 0.14
CA LYS A 250 -23.18 -1.05 1.51
C LYS A 250 -21.85 -0.95 2.27
N LEU A 251 -21.01 -1.99 2.18
CA LEU A 251 -19.69 -2.01 2.79
C LEU A 251 -18.79 -0.86 2.28
N VAL A 252 -18.74 -0.62 0.97
CA VAL A 252 -18.02 0.52 0.38
C VAL A 252 -18.53 1.84 0.97
N THR A 253 -19.86 1.99 1.06
CA THR A 253 -20.46 3.23 1.55
C THR A 253 -20.17 3.53 3.03
N GLU A 254 -20.04 2.50 3.85
CA GLU A 254 -19.69 2.65 5.26
C GLU A 254 -18.17 2.90 5.42
N CYS A 255 -17.33 2.25 4.61
CA CYS A 255 -15.89 2.41 4.68
C CYS A 255 -15.41 3.83 4.31
N TRP A 256 -16.12 4.56 3.45
CA TRP A 256 -15.75 5.95 3.08
C TRP A 256 -16.58 7.05 3.77
N ALA A 257 -17.24 6.71 4.89
CA ALA A 257 -18.03 7.65 5.67
C ALA A 257 -17.21 8.90 6.04
N SER A 258 -17.85 10.07 6.01
CA SER A 258 -17.17 11.35 6.33
C SER A 258 -16.63 11.35 7.75
N ASN A 259 -17.40 10.84 8.71
CA ASN A 259 -16.94 10.64 10.09
C ASN A 259 -16.11 9.35 10.17
N PRO A 260 -14.83 9.40 10.61
CA PRO A 260 -13.98 8.21 10.77
C PRO A 260 -14.54 7.16 11.73
N ASP A 261 -15.29 7.57 12.76
CA ASP A 261 -15.83 6.66 13.78
C ASP A 261 -16.97 5.79 13.25
N ASP A 262 -17.65 6.23 12.18
CA ASP A 262 -18.72 5.47 11.53
C ASP A 262 -18.18 4.36 10.61
N ARG A 263 -16.86 4.36 10.35
CA ARG A 263 -16.22 3.36 9.46
C ARG A 263 -15.98 2.05 10.23
N PRO A 264 -16.26 0.88 9.63
CA PRO A 264 -16.04 -0.42 10.27
C PRO A 264 -14.53 -0.68 10.51
N SER A 265 -14.20 -1.58 11.43
CA SER A 265 -12.83 -2.10 11.56
C SER A 265 -12.52 -3.15 10.48
N PHE A 266 -11.25 -3.39 10.19
CA PHE A 266 -10.88 -4.43 9.24
C PHE A 266 -11.33 -5.84 9.65
N ASN A 267 -11.48 -6.12 10.95
CA ASN A 267 -12.06 -7.38 11.42
C ASN A 267 -13.52 -7.54 10.95
N ALA A 268 -14.32 -6.47 11.05
CA ALA A 268 -15.70 -6.46 10.56
C ALA A 268 -15.77 -6.53 9.02
N ILE A 269 -14.86 -5.84 8.33
CA ILE A 269 -14.74 -5.89 6.86
C ILE A 269 -14.45 -7.33 6.40
N VAL A 270 -13.46 -8.00 7.00
CA VAL A 270 -13.11 -9.40 6.68
C VAL A 270 -14.31 -10.33 6.90
N ALA A 271 -15.02 -10.19 8.02
CA ALA A 271 -16.19 -11.01 8.31
C ALA A 271 -17.28 -10.84 7.24
N ARG A 272 -17.56 -9.61 6.80
CA ARG A 272 -18.57 -9.32 5.76
C ARG A 272 -18.16 -9.84 4.39
N LEU A 273 -16.90 -9.63 3.99
CA LEU A 273 -16.41 -10.13 2.70
C LEU A 273 -16.43 -11.66 2.62
N ASN A 274 -16.06 -12.35 3.71
CA ASN A 274 -16.14 -13.82 3.77
C ASN A 274 -17.57 -14.36 3.56
N MET A 275 -18.59 -13.63 4.02
CA MET A 275 -20.00 -14.02 3.80
C MET A 275 -20.46 -13.85 2.35
N MET A 276 -19.68 -13.17 1.50
CA MET A 276 -20.00 -12.96 0.09
C MET A 276 -19.29 -13.96 -0.84
N ILE A 277 -18.34 -14.74 -0.32
CA ILE A 277 -17.67 -15.80 -1.09
C ILE A 277 -18.60 -17.00 -1.14
N LEU A 278 -18.97 -17.41 -2.35
CA LEU A 278 -19.82 -18.58 -2.63
C LEU A 278 -19.00 -19.87 -2.74
#